data_AF-A0A1U8L0N8-F1
#
_entry.id   AF-A0A1U8L0N8-F1
#
_cell.length_a   1.000
_cell.length_b   1.000
_cell.length_c   1.000
_cell.angle_alpha   90.00
_cell.angle_beta   90.00
_cell.angle_gamma   90.00
#
_symmetry.space_group_name_H-M   'P 1'
#
loop_
_entity.id
_entity.type
_entity.pdbx_description
1 polymer ?
#
loop_
_entity_poly.entity_id
_entity_poly.type
_entity_poly.pdbx_seq_one_letter_code
_entity_poly.pdbx_strand_id
1 'polypeptide(L)'
;MSKDVEDPADRGPEVLVPSGDAQETWYSCVLKQVSVYGVAAGYCISASLLSIINKWAVMKFPYPGALTALQYLTSAAGVVLCGWFKVLEHDPLDLRTMGQFLAYTWAAAYLVSMSIDFVYIKHVVMTIGLNTWGLVLYNNLEALLLFPLELLIMGELKKIKHEISDESDWHSFQVILPVGLSCLFGLAISFFGFSCRRAISATGFTVLGIVNKLLTVVINLVIWDKHSTFVGTVGLLICMLGGVMYQQSTSSKPKAVSEATVQETEEQQNLLEMQNNSQAKNNEKEDTKIEK
;
A
#
# COMPACT_ATOMS: atom_id res chain seq x y z
N MET A 1 38.56 59.58 58.82
CA MET A 1 38.75 59.85 57.38
C MET A 1 37.43 59.46 56.71
N SER A 2 36.41 60.33 56.58
CA SER A 2 36.28 61.50 55.69
C SER A 2 36.48 61.09 54.22
N LYS A 3 35.39 60.94 53.44
CA LYS A 3 34.88 61.88 52.39
C LYS A 3 35.40 61.46 50.99
N ASP A 4 34.72 61.45 49.84
CA ASP A 4 33.56 62.14 49.23
C ASP A 4 32.94 61.18 48.15
N VAL A 5 31.61 61.05 47.97
CA VAL A 5 30.70 61.76 47.03
C VAL A 5 31.23 61.94 45.59
N GLU A 6 30.63 61.22 44.63
CA GLU A 6 30.57 61.60 43.21
C GLU A 6 29.13 61.46 42.66
N ASP A 7 28.78 62.43 41.82
CA ASP A 7 27.47 62.94 41.36
C ASP A 7 27.04 62.29 40.02
N PRO A 8 25.74 62.15 39.67
CA PRO A 8 25.30 61.56 38.41
C PRO A 8 25.03 62.66 37.37
N ALA A 9 26.01 62.95 36.52
CA ALA A 9 25.81 63.79 35.36
C ALA A 9 26.78 63.45 34.22
N ASP A 10 26.39 62.49 33.38
CA ASP A 10 26.79 62.52 31.96
C ASP A 10 25.70 61.87 31.07
N ARG A 11 24.80 62.71 30.56
CA ARG A 11 23.89 62.36 29.44
C ARG A 11 24.53 62.91 28.16
N GLY A 12 25.39 62.12 27.53
CA GLY A 12 25.77 62.28 26.14
C GLY A 12 24.63 61.86 25.20
N PRO A 13 24.55 62.39 23.96
CA PRO A 13 23.37 62.24 23.12
C PRO A 13 23.23 60.79 22.63
N GLU A 14 22.03 60.24 22.82
CA GLU A 14 21.60 58.97 22.22
C GLU A 14 21.62 59.15 20.70
N VAL A 15 22.65 58.62 20.03
CA VAL A 15 22.69 58.55 18.57
C VAL A 15 21.70 57.48 18.15
N LEU A 16 20.49 57.92 17.81
CA LEU A 16 19.54 57.17 16.99
C LEU A 16 20.24 56.81 15.67
N VAL A 17 20.64 55.55 15.52
CA VAL A 17 20.97 54.95 14.22
C VAL A 17 19.74 54.13 13.77
N PRO A 18 18.81 54.69 12.99
CA PRO A 18 17.87 53.88 12.23
C PRO A 18 18.42 53.66 10.81
N SER A 19 18.13 52.48 10.25
CA SER A 19 18.16 52.15 8.80
C SER A 19 19.35 51.33 8.26
N GLY A 20 19.83 50.31 8.98
CA GLY A 20 20.68 49.24 8.40
C GLY A 20 19.92 47.93 8.20
N ASP A 21 19.39 47.39 9.29
CA ASP A 21 18.85 46.02 9.33
C ASP A 21 17.52 45.85 8.58
N ALA A 22 16.65 46.86 8.61
CA ALA A 22 15.40 46.85 7.87
C ALA A 22 15.64 46.91 6.35
N GLN A 23 16.71 47.59 5.93
CA GLN A 23 17.05 47.80 4.52
C GLN A 23 17.58 46.51 3.88
N GLU A 24 18.52 45.82 4.52
CA GLU A 24 19.04 44.53 4.02
C GLU A 24 17.97 43.42 3.97
N THR A 25 17.01 43.46 4.91
CA THR A 25 15.92 42.48 5.00
C THR A 25 14.94 42.58 3.83
N TRP A 26 14.57 43.79 3.38
CA TRP A 26 13.64 43.94 2.25
C TRP A 26 14.31 43.62 0.91
N TYR A 27 15.59 43.96 0.72
CA TYR A 27 16.34 43.59 -0.49
C TYR A 27 16.40 42.07 -0.66
N SER A 28 16.67 41.34 0.43
CA SER A 28 16.73 39.88 0.42
C SER A 28 15.35 39.25 0.16
N CYS A 29 14.28 39.84 0.69
CA CYS A 29 12.91 39.42 0.41
C CYS A 29 12.53 39.61 -1.06
N VAL A 30 12.81 40.79 -1.63
CA VAL A 30 12.54 41.11 -3.04
C VAL A 30 13.37 40.23 -3.97
N LEU A 31 14.66 40.01 -3.68
CA LEU A 31 15.53 39.14 -4.47
C LEU A 31 15.04 37.68 -4.47
N LYS A 32 14.62 37.16 -3.31
CA LYS A 32 14.04 35.81 -3.22
C LYS A 32 12.76 35.71 -4.04
N GLN A 33 11.91 36.72 -4.00
CA GLN A 33 10.66 36.77 -4.74
C GLN A 33 10.90 36.87 -6.26
N VAL A 34 11.83 37.71 -6.72
CA VAL A 34 12.26 37.80 -8.12
C VAL A 34 12.87 36.48 -8.60
N SER A 35 13.70 35.83 -7.78
CA SER A 35 14.29 34.51 -8.10
C SER A 35 13.21 33.43 -8.26
N VAL A 36 12.24 33.35 -7.34
CA VAL A 36 11.15 32.37 -7.40
C VAL A 36 10.26 32.60 -8.63
N TYR A 37 9.86 33.85 -8.91
CA TYR A 37 9.05 34.15 -10.09
C TYR A 37 9.82 33.97 -11.40
N GLY A 38 11.13 34.25 -11.42
CA GLY A 38 11.99 33.99 -12.57
C GLY A 38 12.09 32.51 -12.92
N VAL A 39 12.29 31.65 -11.91
CA VAL A 39 12.30 30.18 -12.08
C VAL A 39 10.93 29.68 -12.56
N ALA A 40 9.84 30.18 -11.98
CA ALA A 40 8.49 29.82 -12.40
C ALA A 40 8.20 30.23 -13.85
N ALA A 41 8.58 31.44 -14.26
CA ALA A 41 8.42 31.91 -15.64
C ALA A 41 9.24 31.07 -16.63
N GLY A 42 10.49 30.75 -16.28
CA GLY A 42 11.35 29.86 -17.06
C GLY A 42 10.72 28.49 -17.25
N TYR A 43 10.22 27.87 -16.17
CA TYR A 43 9.51 26.59 -16.22
C TYR A 43 8.29 26.65 -17.16
N CYS A 44 7.44 27.67 -17.03
CA CYS A 44 6.25 27.83 -17.86
C CYS A 44 6.57 27.96 -19.35
N ILE A 45 7.60 28.75 -19.70
CA ILE A 45 8.06 28.91 -21.09
C ILE A 45 8.59 27.58 -21.62
N SER A 46 9.47 26.92 -20.87
CA SER A 46 10.07 25.63 -21.26
C SER A 46 9.01 24.53 -21.42
N ALA A 47 8.06 24.41 -20.49
CA ALA A 47 6.99 23.41 -20.56
C ALA A 47 6.06 23.62 -21.78
N SER A 48 5.74 24.89 -22.08
CA SER A 48 4.90 25.25 -23.23
C SER A 48 5.61 24.92 -24.56
N LEU A 49 6.90 25.29 -24.68
CA LEU A 49 7.71 24.98 -25.86
C LEU A 49 7.90 23.46 -26.04
N LEU A 50 8.19 22.74 -24.96
CA LEU A 50 8.37 21.28 -24.99
C LEU A 50 7.10 20.59 -25.51
N SER A 51 5.91 21.04 -25.14
CA SER A 51 4.64 20.47 -25.62
C SER A 51 4.46 20.63 -27.13
N ILE A 52 4.83 21.79 -27.69
CA ILE A 52 4.77 22.05 -29.15
C ILE A 52 5.81 21.19 -29.87
N ILE A 53 7.04 21.17 -29.37
CA ILE A 53 8.14 20.40 -29.96
C ILE A 53 7.85 18.90 -29.90
N ASN A 54 7.32 18.39 -28.78
CA ASN A 54 6.96 16.98 -28.63
C ASN A 54 5.88 16.58 -29.65
N LYS A 55 4.88 17.43 -29.86
CA LYS A 55 3.85 17.19 -30.87
C LYS A 55 4.45 17.10 -32.28
N TRP A 56 5.41 17.97 -32.60
CA TRP A 56 6.11 17.94 -33.89
C TRP A 56 7.06 16.73 -34.03
N ALA A 57 7.79 16.41 -32.96
CA ALA A 57 8.73 15.29 -32.92
C ALA A 57 8.01 13.95 -33.15
N VAL A 58 6.84 13.74 -32.55
CA VAL A 58 6.06 12.50 -32.74
C VAL A 58 5.54 12.34 -34.18
N MET A 59 5.32 13.44 -34.92
CA MET A 59 4.97 13.37 -36.35
C MET A 59 6.12 12.83 -37.22
N LYS A 60 7.36 12.96 -36.76
CA LYS A 60 8.56 12.48 -37.48
C LYS A 60 9.14 11.21 -36.87
N PHE A 61 8.94 11.00 -35.58
CA PHE A 61 9.43 9.87 -34.81
C PHE A 61 8.26 9.25 -34.00
N PRO A 62 7.54 8.27 -34.57
CA PRO A 62 6.26 7.78 -34.04
C PRO A 62 6.42 6.80 -32.86
N TYR A 63 7.40 7.01 -32.00
CA TYR A 63 7.67 6.19 -30.81
C TYR A 63 7.71 7.10 -29.57
N PRO A 64 6.56 7.50 -29.01
CA PRO A 64 6.49 8.47 -27.91
C PRO A 64 7.22 7.99 -26.63
N GLY A 65 7.21 6.69 -26.35
CA GLY A 65 7.94 6.11 -25.22
C GLY A 65 9.46 6.23 -25.38
N ALA A 66 9.98 5.93 -26.56
CA ALA A 66 11.41 6.07 -26.86
C ALA A 66 11.85 7.55 -26.86
N LEU A 67 11.01 8.45 -27.37
CA LEU A 67 11.27 9.90 -27.31
C LEU A 67 11.40 10.39 -25.87
N THR A 68 10.50 9.95 -24.99
CA THR A 68 10.53 10.29 -23.56
C THR A 68 11.77 9.72 -22.87
N ALA A 69 12.14 8.47 -23.19
CA ALA A 69 13.36 7.86 -22.65
C ALA A 69 14.62 8.63 -23.07
N LEU A 70 14.70 9.06 -24.33
CA LEU A 70 15.79 9.90 -24.83
C LEU A 70 15.84 11.26 -24.13
N GLN A 71 14.69 11.87 -23.84
CA GLN A 71 14.61 13.13 -23.08
C GLN A 71 15.15 12.98 -21.66
N TYR A 72 14.76 11.91 -20.95
CA TYR A 72 15.30 11.62 -19.62
C TYR A 72 16.79 11.31 -19.65
N LEU A 73 17.25 10.50 -20.62
CA LEU A 73 18.66 10.18 -20.80
C LEU A 73 19.48 11.44 -21.06
N THR A 74 19.02 12.30 -21.97
CA THR A 74 19.71 13.55 -22.31
C THR A 74 19.76 14.50 -21.12
N SER A 75 18.69 14.58 -20.33
CA SER A 75 18.64 15.40 -19.11
C SER A 75 19.62 14.88 -18.05
N ALA A 76 19.62 13.58 -17.78
CA ALA A 76 20.53 12.96 -16.81
C ALA A 76 22.00 13.10 -17.25
N ALA A 77 22.30 12.79 -18.51
CA ALA A 77 23.64 12.94 -19.07
C ALA A 77 24.09 14.42 -19.06
N GLY A 78 23.19 15.35 -19.38
CA GLY A 78 23.47 16.79 -19.34
C GLY A 78 23.88 17.26 -17.95
N VAL A 79 23.14 16.87 -16.91
CA VAL A 79 23.48 17.23 -15.51
C VAL A 79 24.83 16.64 -15.11
N VAL A 80 25.09 15.36 -15.41
CA VAL A 80 26.37 14.70 -15.10
C VAL A 80 27.54 15.36 -15.83
N LEU A 81 27.39 15.65 -17.12
CA LEU A 81 28.43 16.29 -17.94
C LEU A 81 28.70 17.71 -17.46
N CYS A 82 27.67 18.52 -17.24
CA CYS A 82 27.83 19.88 -16.73
C CYS A 82 28.40 19.89 -15.31
N GLY A 83 28.08 18.89 -14.49
CA GLY A 83 28.71 18.67 -13.19
C GLY A 83 30.20 18.34 -13.30
N TRP A 84 30.59 17.51 -14.26
CA TRP A 84 31.99 17.20 -14.55
C TRP A 84 32.77 18.45 -15.00
N PHE A 85 32.17 19.28 -15.86
CA PHE A 85 32.76 20.55 -16.28
C PHE A 85 32.68 21.66 -15.22
N LYS A 86 32.16 21.38 -14.01
CA LYS A 86 31.93 22.35 -12.92
C LYS A 86 31.12 23.58 -13.35
N VAL A 87 30.28 23.41 -14.37
CA VAL A 87 29.33 24.44 -14.82
C VAL A 87 28.16 24.51 -13.85
N LEU A 88 27.85 23.39 -13.18
CA LEU A 88 26.84 23.31 -12.14
C LEU A 88 27.34 22.49 -10.95
N GLU A 89 26.90 22.90 -9.77
CA GLU A 89 27.04 22.14 -8.54
C GLU A 89 25.78 21.27 -8.40
N HIS A 90 25.97 19.95 -8.42
CA HIS A 90 24.88 18.99 -8.22
C HIS A 90 25.24 18.07 -7.08
N ASP A 91 24.23 17.63 -6.33
CA ASP A 91 24.41 16.63 -5.31
C ASP A 91 24.92 15.31 -5.94
N PRO A 92 25.89 14.63 -5.33
CA PRO A 92 26.40 13.37 -5.85
C PRO A 92 25.26 12.34 -5.92
N LEU A 93 25.31 11.47 -6.91
CA LEU A 93 24.34 10.39 -7.07
C LEU A 93 24.45 9.41 -5.90
N ASP A 94 23.62 9.59 -4.88
CA ASP A 94 23.56 8.70 -3.72
C ASP A 94 22.60 7.55 -3.96
N LEU A 95 23.15 6.33 -4.04
CA LEU A 95 22.41 5.09 -4.23
C LEU A 95 21.40 4.84 -3.10
N ARG A 96 21.65 5.36 -1.89
CA ARG A 96 20.71 5.22 -0.77
C ARG A 96 19.44 6.05 -1.00
N THR A 97 19.59 7.28 -1.46
CA THR A 97 18.46 8.15 -1.83
C THR A 97 17.65 7.57 -3.00
N MET A 98 18.30 7.01 -4.02
CA MET A 98 17.59 6.26 -5.08
C MET A 98 16.83 5.04 -4.53
N GLY A 99 17.45 4.30 -3.60
CA GLY A 99 16.82 3.17 -2.92
C GLY A 99 15.55 3.55 -2.15
N GLN A 100 15.49 4.76 -1.57
CA GLN A 100 14.29 5.26 -0.91
C GLN A 100 13.14 5.50 -1.90
N PHE A 101 13.40 6.14 -3.04
CA PHE A 101 12.38 6.32 -4.08
C PHE A 101 11.85 4.99 -4.61
N LEU A 102 12.74 4.01 -4.79
CA LEU A 102 12.34 2.65 -5.16
C LEU A 102 11.47 2.02 -4.07
N ALA A 103 11.85 2.13 -2.79
CA ALA A 103 11.07 1.60 -1.68
C ALA A 103 9.66 2.21 -1.62
N TYR A 104 9.53 3.53 -1.78
CA TYR A 104 8.22 4.20 -1.84
C TYR A 104 7.40 3.78 -3.07
N THR A 105 8.05 3.61 -4.22
CA THR A 105 7.39 3.12 -5.44
C THR A 105 6.85 1.72 -5.24
N TRP A 106 7.64 0.82 -4.64
CA TRP A 106 7.21 -0.53 -4.29
C TRP A 106 6.08 -0.54 -3.27
N ALA A 107 6.14 0.33 -2.26
CA ALA A 107 5.05 0.49 -1.29
C ALA A 107 3.75 0.96 -1.96
N ALA A 108 3.82 1.93 -2.87
CA ALA A 108 2.67 2.40 -3.63
C ALA A 108 2.09 1.29 -4.54
N ALA A 109 2.96 0.56 -5.25
CA ALA A 109 2.55 -0.57 -6.09
C ALA A 109 1.87 -1.67 -5.26
N TYR A 110 2.41 -1.98 -4.07
CA TYR A 110 1.80 -2.92 -3.13
C TYR A 110 0.42 -2.45 -2.66
N LEU A 111 0.24 -1.17 -2.30
CA LEU A 111 -1.05 -0.62 -1.88
C LEU A 111 -2.12 -0.72 -2.98
N VAL A 112 -1.76 -0.40 -4.21
CA VAL A 112 -2.66 -0.52 -5.37
C VAL A 112 -3.02 -1.99 -5.61
N SER A 113 -2.02 -2.87 -5.64
CA SER A 113 -2.22 -4.32 -5.84
C SER A 113 -3.11 -4.93 -4.76
N MET A 114 -2.86 -4.63 -3.49
CA MET A 114 -3.68 -5.11 -2.36
C MET A 114 -5.13 -4.62 -2.45
N SER A 115 -5.34 -3.35 -2.81
CA SER A 115 -6.69 -2.80 -2.94
C SER A 115 -7.50 -3.52 -4.03
N ILE A 116 -6.85 -3.84 -5.16
CA ILE A 116 -7.46 -4.62 -6.24
C ILE A 116 -7.77 -6.04 -5.75
N ASP A 117 -6.82 -6.70 -5.08
CA ASP A 117 -6.97 -8.07 -4.59
C ASP A 117 -8.17 -8.23 -3.65
N PHE A 118 -8.33 -7.35 -2.65
CA PHE A 118 -9.46 -7.42 -1.73
C PHE A 118 -10.83 -7.27 -2.40
N VAL A 119 -10.93 -6.40 -3.41
CA VAL A 119 -12.18 -6.19 -4.17
C VAL A 119 -12.42 -7.35 -5.13
N TYR A 120 -11.39 -7.82 -5.82
CA TYR A 120 -11.45 -8.94 -6.74
C TYR A 120 -11.88 -10.23 -6.05
N ILE A 121 -11.25 -10.58 -4.92
CA ILE A 121 -11.64 -11.76 -4.15
C ILE A 121 -13.07 -11.62 -3.65
N LYS A 122 -13.49 -10.44 -3.17
CA LYS A 122 -14.89 -10.24 -2.76
C LYS A 122 -15.84 -10.46 -3.93
N HIS A 123 -15.51 -9.95 -5.12
CA HIS A 123 -16.31 -10.17 -6.32
C HIS A 123 -16.42 -11.68 -6.63
N VAL A 124 -15.29 -12.39 -6.69
CA VAL A 124 -15.23 -13.85 -6.89
C VAL A 124 -16.10 -14.62 -5.89
N VAL A 125 -16.00 -14.27 -4.61
CA VAL A 125 -16.76 -14.92 -3.53
C VAL A 125 -18.28 -14.72 -3.70
N MET A 126 -18.71 -13.59 -4.25
CA MET A 126 -20.13 -13.27 -4.45
C MET A 126 -20.68 -13.76 -5.79
N THR A 127 -19.85 -13.98 -6.81
CA THR A 127 -20.34 -14.26 -8.19
C THR A 127 -20.24 -15.72 -8.62
N ILE A 128 -19.25 -16.48 -8.16
CA ILE A 128 -19.02 -17.85 -8.64
C ILE A 128 -20.08 -18.84 -8.08
N GLY A 129 -20.81 -18.46 -7.03
CA GLY A 129 -21.90 -19.28 -6.47
C GLY A 129 -21.44 -20.55 -5.73
N LEU A 130 -20.14 -20.70 -5.50
CA LEU A 130 -19.58 -21.83 -4.75
C LEU A 130 -19.85 -21.68 -3.24
N ASN A 131 -19.92 -22.82 -2.54
CA ASN A 131 -19.88 -22.83 -1.08
C ASN A 131 -18.46 -22.52 -0.57
N THR A 132 -18.30 -22.26 0.74
CA THR A 132 -17.00 -21.91 1.32
C THR A 132 -15.93 -22.99 1.08
N TRP A 133 -16.28 -24.26 1.19
CA TRP A 133 -15.34 -25.36 0.95
C TRP A 133 -14.86 -25.44 -0.50
N GLY A 134 -15.75 -25.15 -1.45
CA GLY A 134 -15.39 -25.00 -2.86
C GLY A 134 -14.38 -23.88 -3.05
N LEU A 135 -14.65 -22.68 -2.51
CA LEU A 135 -13.73 -21.54 -2.59
C LEU A 135 -12.36 -21.84 -1.97
N VAL A 136 -12.34 -22.54 -0.81
CA VAL A 136 -11.11 -23.00 -0.17
C VAL A 136 -10.33 -23.95 -1.09
N LEU A 137 -11.00 -24.94 -1.68
CA LEU A 137 -10.37 -25.92 -2.56
C LEU A 137 -9.76 -25.25 -3.80
N TYR A 138 -10.53 -24.41 -4.51
CA TYR A 138 -10.05 -23.75 -5.73
C TYR A 138 -8.90 -22.80 -5.46
N ASN A 139 -8.98 -21.99 -4.39
CA ASN A 139 -7.90 -21.07 -4.03
C ASN A 139 -6.60 -21.81 -3.66
N ASN A 140 -6.70 -22.89 -2.89
CA ASN A 140 -5.52 -23.68 -2.51
C ASN A 140 -4.94 -24.45 -3.70
N LEU A 141 -5.79 -24.93 -4.61
CA LEU A 141 -5.34 -25.58 -5.84
C LEU A 141 -4.66 -24.59 -6.79
N GLU A 142 -5.22 -23.39 -6.96
CA GLU A 142 -4.61 -22.32 -7.74
C GLU A 142 -3.25 -21.92 -7.17
N ALA A 143 -3.14 -21.76 -5.85
CA ALA A 143 -1.86 -21.51 -5.19
C ALA A 143 -0.85 -22.64 -5.45
N LEU A 144 -1.30 -23.90 -5.37
CA LEU A 144 -0.45 -25.07 -5.66
C LEU A 144 0.02 -25.10 -7.12
N LEU A 145 -0.80 -24.66 -8.07
CA LEU A 145 -0.43 -24.58 -9.49
C LEU A 145 0.61 -23.49 -9.77
N LEU A 146 0.59 -22.39 -9.01
CA LEU A 146 1.58 -21.32 -9.10
C LEU A 146 2.87 -21.63 -8.33
N PHE A 147 2.82 -22.53 -7.35
CA PHE A 147 3.94 -22.87 -6.47
C PHE A 147 5.24 -23.30 -7.20
N PRO A 148 5.22 -24.08 -8.30
CA PRO A 148 6.45 -24.43 -9.02
C PRO A 148 7.19 -23.21 -9.60
N LEU A 149 6.45 -22.17 -10.02
CA LEU A 149 7.04 -20.92 -10.49
C LEU A 149 7.67 -20.15 -9.32
N GLU A 150 7.00 -20.12 -8.17
CA GLU A 150 7.52 -19.50 -6.94
C GLU A 150 8.83 -20.16 -6.47
N LEU A 151 8.89 -21.50 -6.45
CA LEU A 151 10.11 -22.25 -6.13
C LEU A 151 11.28 -21.94 -7.06
N LEU A 152 11.01 -21.69 -8.35
CA LEU A 152 12.04 -21.33 -9.33
C LEU A 152 12.56 -19.91 -9.08
N ILE A 153 11.67 -18.96 -8.76
CA ILE A 153 12.01 -17.56 -8.48
C ILE A 153 12.79 -17.43 -7.16
N MET A 154 12.36 -18.11 -6.10
CA MET A 154 13.04 -18.09 -4.80
C MET A 154 14.38 -18.84 -4.80
N GLY A 155 14.59 -19.74 -5.78
CA GLY A 155 15.86 -20.47 -5.93
C GLY A 155 16.09 -21.57 -4.88
N GLU A 156 15.06 -21.91 -4.09
CA GLU A 156 15.15 -22.88 -2.99
C GLU A 156 15.37 -24.32 -3.47
N LEU A 157 15.08 -24.62 -4.74
CA LEU A 157 15.27 -25.96 -5.33
C LEU A 157 16.72 -26.47 -5.20
N LYS A 158 17.71 -25.56 -5.34
CA LYS A 158 19.13 -25.94 -5.20
C LYS A 158 19.49 -26.25 -3.75
N LYS A 159 18.87 -25.54 -2.80
CA LYS A 159 19.08 -25.70 -1.36
C LYS A 159 18.46 -26.99 -0.84
N ILE A 160 17.20 -27.26 -1.24
CA ILE A 160 16.47 -28.48 -0.89
C ILE A 160 17.20 -29.73 -1.44
N LYS A 161 17.70 -29.70 -2.68
CA LYS A 161 18.45 -30.83 -3.25
C LYS A 161 19.74 -31.14 -2.48
N HIS A 162 20.44 -30.10 -2.00
CA HIS A 162 21.65 -30.25 -1.22
C HIS A 162 21.34 -30.83 0.17
N GLU A 163 20.31 -30.30 0.83
CA GLU A 163 19.90 -30.72 2.17
C GLU A 163 19.25 -32.11 2.19
N ILE A 164 18.56 -32.56 1.12
CA ILE A 164 18.05 -33.94 1.00
C ILE A 164 19.18 -34.97 0.89
N SER A 165 20.36 -34.57 0.42
CA SER A 165 21.50 -35.47 0.22
C SER A 165 22.28 -35.71 1.53
N ASP A 166 22.17 -34.81 2.50
CA ASP A 166 22.64 -35.00 3.86
C ASP A 166 21.47 -35.52 4.71
N GLU A 167 21.65 -36.57 5.49
CA GLU A 167 20.61 -37.15 6.37
C GLU A 167 20.12 -36.14 7.43
N SER A 168 19.25 -35.22 7.03
CA SER A 168 18.70 -34.20 7.90
C SER A 168 17.46 -34.73 8.63
N ASP A 169 17.28 -34.35 9.89
CA ASP A 169 16.23 -34.83 10.80
C ASP A 169 14.83 -34.27 10.48
N TRP A 170 14.38 -34.36 9.22
CA TRP A 170 13.06 -33.90 8.77
C TRP A 170 11.89 -34.57 9.51
N HIS A 171 12.15 -35.77 10.05
CA HIS A 171 11.17 -36.53 10.83
C HIS A 171 11.17 -36.22 12.33
N SER A 172 12.02 -35.28 12.78
CA SER A 172 12.03 -34.86 14.19
C SER A 172 10.69 -34.24 14.58
N PHE A 173 10.26 -34.53 15.81
CA PHE A 173 9.04 -33.96 16.39
C PHE A 173 9.05 -32.42 16.38
N GLN A 174 10.24 -31.82 16.49
CA GLN A 174 10.42 -30.36 16.44
C GLN A 174 10.13 -29.75 15.06
N VAL A 175 10.13 -30.53 13.98
CA VAL A 175 9.78 -30.10 12.62
C VAL A 175 8.35 -30.49 12.28
N ILE A 176 7.97 -31.74 12.53
CA ILE A 176 6.65 -32.26 12.19
C ILE A 176 5.53 -31.50 12.92
N LEU A 177 5.69 -31.25 14.23
CA LEU A 177 4.62 -30.63 15.02
C LEU A 177 4.33 -29.19 14.54
N PRO A 178 5.30 -28.26 14.41
CA PRO A 178 5.02 -26.91 13.93
C PRO A 178 4.49 -26.90 12.49
N VAL A 179 5.02 -27.76 11.60
CA VAL A 179 4.54 -27.85 10.21
C VAL A 179 3.10 -28.35 10.18
N GLY A 180 2.78 -29.41 10.91
CA GLY A 180 1.42 -29.95 11.00
C GLY A 180 0.42 -28.92 11.55
N LEU A 181 0.79 -28.21 12.62
CA LEU A 181 -0.01 -27.10 13.15
C LEU A 181 -0.18 -25.98 12.12
N SER A 182 0.88 -25.61 11.38
CA SER A 182 0.80 -24.58 10.36
C SER A 182 -0.17 -24.96 9.23
N CYS A 183 -0.20 -26.22 8.80
CA CYS A 183 -1.15 -26.70 7.80
C CYS A 183 -2.59 -26.69 8.33
N LEU A 184 -2.79 -27.11 9.59
CA LEU A 184 -4.10 -27.07 10.24
C LEU A 184 -4.65 -25.64 10.33
N PHE A 185 -3.82 -24.70 10.81
CA PHE A 185 -4.22 -23.28 10.88
C PHE A 185 -4.30 -22.63 9.50
N GLY A 186 -3.52 -23.08 8.51
CA GLY A 186 -3.63 -22.64 7.12
C GLY A 186 -5.00 -23.00 6.50
N LEU A 187 -5.49 -24.21 6.75
CA LEU A 187 -6.83 -24.62 6.37
C LEU A 187 -7.89 -23.79 7.11
N ALA A 188 -7.71 -23.57 8.41
CA ALA A 188 -8.63 -22.76 9.21
C ALA A 188 -8.71 -21.31 8.71
N ILE A 189 -7.57 -20.66 8.44
CA ILE A 189 -7.50 -19.30 7.89
C ILE A 189 -8.18 -19.23 6.52
N SER A 190 -7.98 -20.25 5.66
CA SER A 190 -8.66 -20.31 4.38
C SER A 190 -10.18 -20.37 4.55
N PHE A 191 -10.68 -21.29 5.37
CA PHE A 191 -12.11 -21.46 5.60
C PHE A 191 -12.76 -20.23 6.27
N PHE A 192 -12.22 -19.77 7.40
CA PHE A 192 -12.76 -18.62 8.11
C PHE A 192 -12.58 -17.32 7.32
N GLY A 193 -11.48 -17.18 6.57
CA GLY A 193 -11.24 -16.05 5.68
C GLY A 193 -12.31 -15.93 4.61
N PHE A 194 -12.61 -17.02 3.89
CA PHE A 194 -13.68 -17.01 2.89
C PHE A 194 -15.07 -16.87 3.51
N SER A 195 -15.32 -17.51 4.66
CA SER A 195 -16.59 -17.36 5.39
C SER A 195 -16.84 -15.91 5.80
N CYS A 196 -15.82 -15.23 6.33
CA CYS A 196 -15.91 -13.81 6.64
C CYS A 196 -16.14 -12.99 5.37
N ARG A 197 -15.35 -13.20 4.30
CA ARG A 197 -15.54 -12.46 3.04
C ARG A 197 -16.93 -12.63 2.43
N ARG A 198 -17.65 -13.72 2.71
CA ARG A 198 -19.07 -13.84 2.36
C ARG A 198 -19.93 -12.91 3.21
N ALA A 199 -19.79 -13.00 4.53
CA ALA A 199 -20.63 -12.30 5.50
C ALA A 199 -20.41 -10.77 5.58
N ILE A 200 -19.21 -10.28 5.28
CA ILE A 200 -18.88 -8.85 5.38
C ILE A 200 -18.38 -8.27 4.06
N SER A 201 -18.37 -6.93 3.95
CA SER A 201 -17.86 -6.22 2.79
C SER A 201 -16.33 -6.34 2.68
N ALA A 202 -15.77 -6.06 1.49
CA ALA A 202 -14.31 -6.04 1.29
C ALA A 202 -13.63 -5.07 2.28
N THR A 203 -14.22 -3.90 2.47
CA THR A 203 -13.77 -2.89 3.46
C THR A 203 -13.94 -3.36 4.90
N GLY A 204 -15.00 -4.09 5.23
CA GLY A 204 -15.16 -4.70 6.55
C GLY A 204 -14.07 -5.74 6.83
N PHE A 205 -13.71 -6.52 5.81
CA PHE A 205 -12.67 -7.54 5.91
C PHE A 205 -11.27 -6.94 6.12
N THR A 206 -10.95 -5.80 5.51
CA THR A 206 -9.69 -5.10 5.79
C THR A 206 -9.64 -4.55 7.22
N VAL A 207 -10.76 -4.01 7.75
CA VAL A 207 -10.85 -3.59 9.16
C VAL A 207 -10.64 -4.77 10.10
N LEU A 208 -11.27 -5.91 9.83
CA LEU A 208 -11.08 -7.13 10.62
C LEU A 208 -9.61 -7.55 10.63
N GLY A 209 -8.91 -7.43 9.50
CA GLY A 209 -7.47 -7.66 9.40
C GLY A 209 -6.63 -6.72 10.29
N ILE A 210 -6.97 -5.43 10.33
CA ILE A 210 -6.29 -4.45 11.20
C ILE A 210 -6.52 -4.79 12.68
N VAL A 211 -7.74 -5.14 13.06
CA VAL A 211 -8.07 -5.55 14.44
C VAL A 211 -7.33 -6.84 14.82
N ASN A 212 -7.25 -7.82 13.91
CA ASN A 212 -6.47 -9.03 14.13
C ASN A 212 -4.97 -8.72 14.31
N LYS A 213 -4.44 -7.76 13.54
CA LYS A 213 -3.03 -7.34 13.66
C LYS A 213 -2.75 -6.64 15.00
N LEU A 214 -3.70 -5.85 15.50
CA LEU A 214 -3.62 -5.29 16.86
C LEU A 214 -3.51 -6.39 17.92
N LEU A 215 -4.34 -7.43 17.80
CA LEU A 215 -4.29 -8.59 18.71
C LEU A 215 -2.94 -9.30 18.64
N THR A 216 -2.40 -9.54 17.44
CA THR A 216 -1.07 -10.13 17.26
C THR A 216 0.03 -9.29 17.92
N VAL A 217 -0.01 -7.96 17.78
CA VAL A 217 0.96 -7.07 18.44
C VAL A 217 0.88 -7.21 19.95
N VAL A 218 -0.33 -7.20 20.53
CA VAL A 218 -0.53 -7.38 21.98
C VAL A 218 0.02 -8.74 22.46
N ILE A 219 -0.33 -9.83 21.76
CA ILE A 219 0.17 -11.18 22.08
C ILE A 219 1.70 -11.22 22.00
N ASN A 220 2.28 -10.65 20.94
CA ASN A 220 3.72 -10.63 20.75
C ASN A 220 4.44 -9.85 21.87
N LEU A 221 3.86 -8.74 22.35
CA LEU A 221 4.40 -7.99 23.48
C LEU A 221 4.30 -8.75 24.81
N VAL A 222 3.30 -9.62 24.98
CA VAL A 222 3.12 -10.43 26.19
C VAL A 222 4.05 -11.65 26.21
N ILE A 223 4.30 -12.27 25.06
CA ILE A 223 5.05 -13.53 24.97
C ILE A 223 6.57 -13.31 24.79
N TRP A 224 7.00 -12.26 24.08
CA TRP A 224 8.42 -12.03 23.78
C TRP A 224 8.99 -10.79 24.50
N ASP A 225 10.11 -10.97 25.21
CA ASP A 225 10.83 -9.92 25.96
C ASP A 225 11.62 -8.92 25.08
N LYS A 226 11.67 -9.14 23.76
CA LYS A 226 12.43 -8.28 22.82
C LYS A 226 11.48 -7.30 22.14
N HIS A 227 11.35 -6.11 22.70
CA HIS A 227 10.34 -5.14 22.26
C HIS A 227 10.90 -4.06 21.33
N SER A 228 10.05 -3.59 20.40
CA SER A 228 10.17 -2.25 19.83
C SER A 228 10.17 -1.21 20.95
N THR A 229 10.82 -0.05 20.76
CA THR A 229 10.83 1.00 21.79
C THR A 229 9.40 1.30 22.26
N PHE A 230 9.21 1.61 23.55
CA PHE A 230 7.87 1.90 24.11
C PHE A 230 7.13 2.96 23.28
N VAL A 231 7.85 3.99 22.85
CA VAL A 231 7.34 5.06 21.95
C VAL A 231 6.88 4.50 20.61
N GLY A 232 7.66 3.60 19.98
CA GLY A 232 7.29 2.95 18.73
C GLY A 232 6.04 2.08 18.87
N THR A 233 5.90 1.40 20.02
CA THR A 233 4.72 0.58 20.33
C THR A 233 3.46 1.44 20.49
N VAL A 234 3.53 2.53 21.26
CA VAL A 234 2.41 3.47 21.40
C VAL A 234 2.03 4.11 20.06
N GLY A 235 3.02 4.55 19.27
CA GLY A 235 2.78 5.13 17.95
C GLY A 235 2.11 4.15 16.98
N LEU A 236 2.53 2.87 17.01
CA LEU A 236 1.92 1.81 16.21
C LEU A 236 0.45 1.57 16.58
N LEU A 237 0.14 1.53 17.88
CA LEU A 237 -1.23 1.35 18.36
C LEU A 237 -2.12 2.53 17.99
N ILE A 238 -1.63 3.77 18.13
CA ILE A 238 -2.37 4.98 17.72
C ILE A 238 -2.66 4.96 16.22
N CYS A 239 -1.66 4.62 15.40
CA CYS A 239 -1.81 4.54 13.94
C CYS A 239 -2.89 3.52 13.53
N MET A 240 -2.84 2.32 14.10
CA MET A 240 -3.83 1.27 13.80
C MET A 240 -5.23 1.63 14.31
N LEU A 241 -5.36 2.19 15.53
CA LEU A 241 -6.65 2.65 16.08
C LEU A 241 -7.26 3.78 15.25
N GLY A 242 -6.44 4.75 14.82
CA GLY A 242 -6.88 5.83 13.94
C GLY A 242 -7.42 5.31 12.60
N GLY A 243 -6.77 4.30 12.01
CA GLY A 243 -7.26 3.62 10.81
C GLY A 243 -8.62 2.97 11.00
N VAL A 244 -8.84 2.27 12.12
CA VAL A 244 -10.13 1.66 12.45
C VAL A 244 -11.22 2.71 12.63
N MET A 245 -10.95 3.78 13.38
CA MET A 245 -11.91 4.86 13.64
C MET A 245 -12.30 5.62 12.35
N TYR A 246 -11.33 5.93 11.49
CA TYR A 246 -11.60 6.56 10.19
C TYR A 246 -12.50 5.68 9.31
N GLN A 247 -12.22 4.37 9.27
CA GLN A 247 -12.99 3.44 8.44
C GLN A 247 -14.42 3.26 8.97
N GLN A 248 -14.61 3.20 10.29
CA GLN A 248 -15.94 3.16 10.92
C GLN A 248 -16.75 4.44 10.64
N SER A 249 -16.10 5.61 10.68
CA SER A 249 -16.74 6.89 10.37
C SER A 249 -17.21 6.99 8.91
N THR A 250 -16.48 6.38 7.97
CA THR A 250 -16.82 6.42 6.54
C THR A 250 -17.86 5.36 6.14
N SER A 251 -17.93 4.24 6.86
CA SER A 251 -18.95 3.19 6.65
C SER A 251 -20.34 3.52 7.22
N SER A 252 -20.50 4.62 7.96
CA SER A 252 -21.76 5.01 8.62
C SER A 252 -22.75 5.80 7.72
N LYS A 253 -22.64 5.71 6.39
CA LYS A 253 -23.66 6.27 5.47
C LYS A 253 -24.73 5.21 5.11
N PRO A 254 -25.99 5.38 5.51
CA PRO A 254 -27.05 4.41 5.25
C PRO A 254 -27.58 4.59 3.82
N LYS A 255 -27.09 3.79 2.85
CA LYS A 255 -27.82 3.59 1.58
C LYS A 255 -27.51 2.30 0.80
N ALA A 256 -26.46 1.53 1.12
CA ALA A 256 -26.07 0.35 0.34
C ALA A 256 -26.50 -1.01 0.93
N VAL A 257 -27.01 -1.06 2.17
CA VAL A 257 -27.38 -2.33 2.85
C VAL A 257 -28.81 -2.78 2.51
N SER A 258 -29.68 -1.86 2.09
CA SER A 258 -31.08 -2.19 1.77
C SER A 258 -31.24 -2.91 0.43
N GLU A 259 -30.44 -2.57 -0.59
CA GLU A 259 -30.58 -3.17 -1.93
C GLU A 259 -29.96 -4.58 -1.98
N ALA A 260 -28.80 -4.80 -1.35
CA ALA A 260 -28.15 -6.11 -1.33
C ALA A 260 -28.97 -7.16 -0.56
N THR A 261 -29.59 -6.78 0.57
CA THR A 261 -30.40 -7.71 1.39
C THR A 261 -31.71 -8.09 0.70
N VAL A 262 -32.33 -7.15 -0.04
CA VAL A 262 -33.56 -7.41 -0.80
C VAL A 262 -33.26 -8.33 -2.00
N GLN A 263 -32.15 -8.10 -2.68
CA GLN A 263 -31.76 -8.90 -3.85
C GLN A 263 -31.35 -10.34 -3.48
N GLU A 264 -30.63 -10.54 -2.36
CA GLU A 264 -30.31 -11.88 -1.84
C GLU A 264 -31.55 -12.66 -1.39
N THR A 265 -32.53 -11.97 -0.80
CA THR A 265 -33.78 -12.60 -0.34
C THR A 265 -34.65 -13.02 -1.53
N GLU A 266 -34.75 -12.19 -2.57
CA GLU A 266 -35.48 -12.51 -3.80
C GLU A 266 -34.82 -13.66 -4.60
N GLU A 267 -33.49 -13.71 -4.70
CA GLU A 267 -32.80 -14.83 -5.37
C GLU A 267 -32.94 -16.15 -4.60
N GLN A 268 -32.83 -16.14 -3.27
CA GLN A 268 -33.04 -17.35 -2.46
C GLN A 268 -34.48 -17.87 -2.57
N GLN A 269 -35.46 -16.96 -2.61
CA GLN A 269 -36.87 -17.33 -2.74
C GLN A 269 -37.18 -17.93 -4.13
N ASN A 270 -36.63 -17.34 -5.20
CA ASN A 270 -36.77 -17.88 -6.57
C ASN A 270 -36.06 -19.25 -6.76
N LEU A 271 -34.92 -19.47 -6.10
CA LEU A 271 -34.23 -20.76 -6.11
C LEU A 271 -35.02 -21.86 -5.38
N LEU A 272 -35.65 -21.52 -4.25
CA LEU A 272 -36.52 -22.43 -3.50
C LEU A 272 -37.77 -22.80 -4.31
N GLU A 273 -38.40 -21.85 -5.00
CA GLU A 273 -39.56 -22.13 -5.88
C GLU A 273 -39.18 -23.01 -7.07
N MET A 274 -38.01 -22.80 -7.68
CA MET A 274 -37.53 -23.66 -8.78
C MET A 274 -37.22 -25.10 -8.33
N GLN A 275 -36.67 -25.28 -7.13
CA GLN A 275 -36.43 -26.62 -6.57
C GLN A 275 -37.75 -27.34 -6.24
N ASN A 276 -38.71 -26.65 -5.63
CA ASN A 276 -40.02 -27.23 -5.32
C ASN A 276 -40.79 -27.65 -6.59
N ASN A 277 -40.78 -26.79 -7.63
CA ASN A 277 -41.41 -27.12 -8.91
C ASN A 277 -40.71 -28.27 -9.65
N SER A 278 -39.40 -28.42 -9.48
CA SER A 278 -38.64 -29.53 -10.07
C SER A 278 -38.90 -30.85 -9.35
N GLN A 279 -39.03 -30.83 -8.02
CA GLN A 279 -39.43 -32.00 -7.23
C GLN A 279 -40.87 -32.43 -7.52
N ALA A 280 -41.81 -31.48 -7.62
CA ALA A 280 -43.20 -31.77 -7.96
C ALA A 280 -43.31 -32.45 -9.34
N LYS A 281 -42.60 -31.94 -10.36
CA LYS A 281 -42.58 -32.53 -11.71
C LYS A 281 -41.91 -33.90 -11.78
N ASN A 282 -40.97 -34.19 -10.88
CA ASN A 282 -40.32 -35.50 -10.83
C ASN A 282 -41.23 -36.54 -10.17
N ASN A 283 -41.92 -36.18 -9.09
CA ASN A 283 -42.88 -37.06 -8.43
C ASN A 283 -44.07 -37.41 -9.36
N GLU A 284 -44.60 -36.41 -10.08
CA GLU A 284 -45.72 -36.60 -11.02
C GLU A 284 -45.34 -37.53 -12.20
N LYS A 285 -44.08 -37.49 -12.65
CA LYS A 285 -43.55 -38.40 -13.68
C LYS A 285 -43.29 -39.81 -13.16
N GLU A 286 -43.00 -39.97 -11.88
CA GLU A 286 -42.76 -41.27 -11.26
C GLU A 286 -44.08 -42.01 -11.03
N ASP A 287 -45.12 -41.30 -10.57
CA ASP A 287 -46.48 -41.83 -10.42
C ASP A 287 -47.07 -42.30 -11.77
N THR A 288 -46.88 -41.52 -12.85
CA THR A 288 -47.38 -41.88 -14.20
C THR A 288 -46.67 -43.11 -14.81
N LYS A 289 -45.50 -43.48 -14.29
CA LYS A 289 -44.70 -44.61 -14.77
C LYS A 289 -45.03 -45.93 -14.07
N ILE A 290 -45.68 -45.86 -12.90
CA ILE A 290 -46.12 -47.02 -12.11
C ILE A 290 -47.51 -47.51 -12.59
N GLU A 291 -48.27 -46.66 -13.29
CA GLU A 291 -49.63 -46.95 -13.76
C GLU A 291 -49.72 -47.54 -15.19
N LYS A 292 -48.60 -47.99 -15.77
CA LYS A 292 -48.53 -48.70 -17.07
C LYS A 292 -47.78 -50.02 -16.95
#